data_AF-A0A7S0A1B1-F1
#
_entry.id   AF-A0A7S0A1B1-F1
#
_cell.length_a   1.000
_cell.length_b   1.000
_cell.length_c   1.000
_cell.angle_alpha   90.00
_cell.angle_beta   90.00
_cell.angle_gamma   90.00
#
_symmetry.space_group_name_H-M   'P 1'
#
loop_
_entity.id
_entity.type
_entity.pdbx_description
1 polymer ?
#
loop_
_entity_poly.entity_id
_entity_poly.type
_entity_poly.pdbx_seq_one_letter_code
_entity_poly.pdbx_strand_id
1 'polypeptide(L)'
;NGNNNNNKKKYSIYSTDSLLLHNAVICGTAPEILKILINSSPRSLVETDENGCTPLHLALRSDAPSLDLIQALILTSPGENAARLKDVSGRLPLHIAAERGL
;
A
#
# COMPACT_ATOMS: atom_id res chain seq x y z
N ASN A 1 24.55 -19.93 -30.95
CA ASN A 1 24.85 -18.49 -30.80
C ASN A 1 23.56 -17.71 -30.83
N GLY A 2 23.06 -17.08 -29.77
CA GLY A 2 23.79 -16.53 -28.64
C GLY A 2 23.32 -15.08 -28.47
N ASN A 3 22.30 -14.93 -27.62
CA ASN A 3 22.11 -13.80 -26.72
C ASN A 3 21.51 -12.46 -27.25
N ASN A 4 20.40 -12.12 -26.57
CA ASN A 4 20.21 -10.89 -25.80
C ASN A 4 19.49 -9.66 -26.38
N ASN A 5 18.20 -9.80 -26.69
CA ASN A 5 17.27 -8.66 -26.68
C ASN A 5 16.10 -8.84 -25.68
N ASN A 6 16.31 -9.61 -24.60
CA ASN A 6 15.30 -9.95 -23.58
C ASN A 6 15.08 -8.87 -22.51
N ASN A 7 15.52 -7.62 -22.73
CA ASN A 7 15.51 -6.58 -21.69
C ASN A 7 14.40 -5.53 -21.85
N LYS A 8 13.35 -5.80 -22.64
CA LYS A 8 12.25 -4.83 -22.87
C LYS A 8 10.91 -5.17 -22.22
N LYS A 9 10.81 -6.19 -21.34
CA LYS A 9 9.52 -6.57 -20.70
C LYS A 9 9.61 -7.08 -19.24
N LYS A 10 10.38 -6.42 -18.37
CA LYS A 10 10.40 -6.76 -16.92
C LYS A 10 10.22 -5.60 -15.93
N TYR A 11 9.95 -4.37 -16.39
CA TYR A 11 9.89 -3.18 -15.52
C TYR A 11 8.57 -2.38 -15.60
N SER A 12 7.44 -3.03 -15.93
CA SER A 12 6.16 -2.33 -16.13
C SER A 12 4.98 -3.06 -15.50
N ILE A 13 4.94 -3.15 -14.17
CA ILE A 13 3.71 -3.56 -13.46
C ILE A 13 3.33 -2.68 -12.26
N TYR A 14 4.21 -1.79 -11.80
CA TYR A 14 3.88 -0.77 -10.80
C TYR A 14 4.26 0.60 -11.37
N SER A 15 3.28 1.50 -11.53
CA SER A 15 3.61 2.89 -11.83
C SER A 15 4.33 3.45 -10.60
N THR A 16 5.40 4.21 -10.79
CA THR A 16 6.07 4.95 -9.69
C THR A 16 5.08 5.75 -8.85
N ASP A 17 3.98 6.21 -9.47
CA ASP A 17 2.88 6.93 -8.80
C ASP A 17 2.14 6.07 -7.77
N SER A 18 2.04 4.76 -8.01
CA SER A 18 1.37 3.79 -7.14
C SER A 18 2.13 3.54 -5.84
N LEU A 19 3.47 3.63 -5.87
CA LEU A 19 4.32 3.46 -4.69
C LEU A 19 4.46 4.72 -3.84
N LEU A 20 4.01 5.89 -4.31
CA LEU A 20 4.12 7.13 -3.54
C LEU A 20 3.36 7.06 -2.21
N LEU A 21 2.11 6.56 -2.22
CA LEU A 21 1.32 6.43 -0.99
C LEU A 21 1.90 5.37 -0.05
N HIS A 22 2.43 4.27 -0.58
CA HIS A 22 3.12 3.23 0.20
C HIS A 22 4.30 3.82 1.00
N ASN A 23 5.17 4.55 0.30
CA ASN A 23 6.32 5.21 0.93
C ASN A 23 5.90 6.28 1.93
N ALA A 24 4.86 7.07 1.61
CA ALA A 24 4.37 8.11 2.50
C ALA A 24 3.84 7.55 3.83
N VAL A 25 3.16 6.39 3.78
CA VAL A 25 2.68 5.66 4.96
C VAL A 25 3.84 5.12 5.80
N ILE A 26 4.85 4.49 5.16
CA ILE A 26 6.03 3.96 5.85
C ILE A 26 6.80 5.06 6.57
N CYS A 27 7.00 6.20 5.90
CA CYS A 27 7.77 7.32 6.45
C CYS A 27 7.02 8.10 7.55
N GLY A 28 5.74 7.81 7.81
CA GLY A 28 4.94 8.59 8.76
C GLY A 28 4.75 10.04 8.32
N THR A 29 4.48 10.25 7.03
CA THR A 29 4.35 11.60 6.45
C THR A 29 3.16 12.36 7.03
N ALA A 30 3.25 13.70 7.05
CA ALA A 30 2.17 14.58 7.48
C ALA A 30 0.82 14.25 6.81
N PRO A 31 -0.31 14.29 7.56
CA PRO A 31 -1.65 14.00 7.05
C PRO A 31 -2.04 14.79 5.80
N GLU A 32 -1.56 16.02 5.67
CA GLU A 32 -1.83 16.90 4.54
C GLU A 32 -1.25 16.33 3.24
N ILE A 33 -0.05 15.76 3.30
CA ILE A 33 0.58 15.15 2.13
C ILE A 33 -0.15 13.85 1.76
N LEU A 34 -0.55 13.05 2.75
CA LEU A 34 -1.35 11.85 2.50
C LEU A 34 -2.68 12.19 1.81
N LYS A 35 -3.36 13.24 2.27
CA LYS A 35 -4.59 13.73 1.62
C LYS A 35 -4.34 14.15 0.17
N ILE A 36 -3.25 14.87 -0.10
CA ILE A 36 -2.88 15.26 -1.47
C ILE A 36 -2.68 14.02 -2.34
N LEU A 37 -1.88 13.04 -1.87
CA LEU A 37 -1.59 11.82 -2.61
C LEU A 37 -2.86 10.99 -2.90
N ILE A 38 -3.73 10.84 -1.90
CA ILE A 38 -4.99 10.11 -2.04
C ILE A 38 -5.92 10.84 -3.02
N ASN A 39 -6.02 12.18 -2.95
CA ASN A 39 -6.85 12.95 -3.86
C ASN A 39 -6.32 12.94 -5.29
N SER A 40 -4.99 12.93 -5.47
CA SER A 40 -4.35 12.84 -6.79
C SER A 40 -4.49 11.45 -7.40
N SER A 41 -4.50 10.39 -6.59
CA SER A 41 -4.68 9.02 -7.05
C SER A 41 -5.44 8.18 -6.02
N PRO A 42 -6.79 8.20 -6.02
CA PRO A 42 -7.57 7.44 -5.05
C PRO A 42 -7.34 5.93 -5.17
N ARG A 43 -7.05 5.45 -6.39
CA ARG A 43 -6.76 4.04 -6.67
C ARG A 43 -5.54 3.52 -5.89
N SER A 44 -4.60 4.39 -5.53
CA SER A 44 -3.41 4.02 -4.75
C SER A 44 -3.76 3.39 -3.38
N LEU A 45 -4.96 3.63 -2.84
CA LEU A 45 -5.45 3.00 -1.61
C LEU A 45 -5.61 1.47 -1.72
N VAL A 46 -5.84 0.96 -2.94
CA VAL A 46 -6.09 -0.48 -3.21
C VAL A 46 -5.01 -1.10 -4.10
N GLU A 47 -4.02 -0.32 -4.51
CA GLU A 47 -2.86 -0.83 -5.22
C GLU A 47 -1.94 -1.56 -4.25
N THR A 48 -1.22 -2.54 -4.77
CA THR A 48 -0.32 -3.37 -4.00
C THR A 48 1.12 -3.16 -4.43
N ASP A 49 2.05 -3.21 -3.48
CA ASP A 49 3.47 -3.31 -3.75
C ASP A 49 3.88 -4.70 -4.27
N GLU A 50 5.18 -4.94 -4.40
CA GLU A 50 5.76 -6.22 -4.82
C GLU A 50 5.44 -7.41 -3.90
N ASN A 51 5.05 -7.12 -2.65
CA ASN A 51 4.64 -8.11 -1.65
C ASN A 51 3.11 -8.23 -1.58
N GLY A 52 2.37 -7.72 -2.57
CA GLY A 52 0.91 -7.75 -2.55
C GLY A 52 0.31 -6.88 -1.44
N CYS A 53 1.09 -6.01 -0.82
CA CYS A 53 0.68 -5.22 0.32
C CYS A 53 0.10 -3.89 -0.14
N THR A 54 -1.10 -3.57 0.32
CA THR A 54 -1.69 -2.23 0.17
C THR A 54 -1.10 -1.26 1.19
N PRO A 55 -1.33 0.06 1.07
CA PRO A 55 -0.94 1.02 2.10
C PRO A 55 -1.51 0.68 3.48
N LEU A 56 -2.68 0.05 3.55
CA LEU A 56 -3.28 -0.43 4.81
C LEU A 56 -2.45 -1.56 5.46
N HIS A 57 -1.91 -2.49 4.68
CA HIS A 57 -1.01 -3.52 5.22
C HIS A 57 0.25 -2.88 5.81
N LEU A 58 0.82 -1.89 5.13
CA LEU A 58 2.03 -1.19 5.57
C LEU A 58 1.79 -0.37 6.84
N ALA A 59 0.67 0.36 6.90
CA ALA A 59 0.29 1.13 8.09
C ALA A 59 0.19 0.24 9.34
N LEU A 60 -0.37 -0.96 9.17
CA LEU A 60 -0.48 -1.93 10.27
C LEU A 60 0.87 -2.54 10.64
N ARG A 61 1.79 -2.75 9.69
CA ARG A 61 3.14 -3.29 9.98
C ARG A 61 4.12 -2.30 10.59
N SER A 62 3.81 -1.00 10.54
CA SER A 62 4.65 0.04 11.13
C SER A 62 4.97 -0.25 12.60
N ASP A 63 6.20 0.04 13.03
CA ASP A 63 6.62 -0.07 14.43
C ASP A 63 5.76 0.79 15.36
N ALA A 64 5.30 1.95 14.86
CA ALA A 64 4.38 2.86 15.54
C ALA A 64 3.14 3.10 14.66
N PRO A 65 2.12 2.22 14.72
CA PRO A 65 0.92 2.34 13.90
C PRO A 65 0.08 3.54 14.35
N SER A 66 -0.24 4.44 13.42
CA SER A 66 -1.15 5.55 13.67
C SER A 66 -2.60 5.11 13.41
N LEU A 67 -3.41 5.06 14.47
CA LEU A 67 -4.83 4.70 14.35
C LEU A 67 -5.60 5.70 13.48
N ASP A 68 -5.29 6.99 13.57
CA ASP A 68 -5.89 8.02 12.72
C ASP A 68 -5.58 7.78 11.25
N LEU A 69 -4.34 7.39 10.93
CA LEU A 69 -3.95 7.03 9.57
C LEU A 69 -4.69 5.77 9.08
N ILE A 70 -4.71 4.73 9.90
CA ILE A 70 -5.39 3.46 9.58
C ILE A 70 -6.88 3.73 9.33
N GLN A 71 -7.51 4.53 10.18
CA GLN A 71 -8.91 4.92 10.02
C GLN A 71 -9.11 5.73 8.74
N ALA A 72 -8.25 6.70 8.44
CA ALA A 72 -8.33 7.48 7.21
C ALA A 72 -8.20 6.61 5.95
N LEU A 73 -7.29 5.63 5.95
CA LEU A 73 -7.11 4.70 4.82
C LEU A 73 -8.33 3.80 4.60
N ILE A 74 -9.03 3.40 5.66
CA ILE A 74 -10.23 2.55 5.58
C ILE A 74 -11.47 3.36 5.19
N LEU A 75 -11.63 4.56 5.74
CA LEU A 75 -12.84 5.38 5.55
C LEU A 75 -12.84 6.18 4.24
N THR A 76 -11.72 6.24 3.53
CA THR A 76 -11.62 6.93 2.23
C THR A 76 -11.90 5.96 1.10
N SER A 77 -12.77 6.31 0.15
CA SER A 77 -13.03 5.45 -1.02
C SER A 77 -11.93 5.54 -2.08
N PRO A 78 -11.49 4.41 -2.68
CA PRO A 78 -11.97 3.03 -2.54
C PRO A 78 -11.28 2.18 -1.43
N GLY A 79 -10.64 2.79 -0.44
CA GLY A 79 -9.85 2.17 0.61
C GLY A 79 -10.59 1.15 1.51
N GLU A 80 -11.91 1.21 1.60
CA GLU A 80 -12.73 0.16 2.22
C GLU A 80 -12.53 -1.22 1.56
N ASN A 81 -12.12 -1.23 0.30
CA ASN A 81 -11.82 -2.47 -0.42
C ASN A 81 -10.46 -3.04 -0.03
N ALA A 82 -9.52 -2.21 0.43
CA ALA A 82 -8.18 -2.63 0.85
C ALA A 82 -8.22 -3.59 2.05
N ALA A 83 -9.24 -3.47 2.91
CA ALA A 83 -9.47 -4.37 4.04
C ALA A 83 -9.70 -5.83 3.64
N ARG A 84 -10.04 -6.10 2.37
CA ARG A 84 -10.34 -7.44 1.83
C ARG A 84 -9.25 -7.98 0.91
N LEU A 85 -8.20 -7.21 0.64
CA LEU A 85 -7.07 -7.63 -0.18
C LEU A 85 -6.09 -8.45 0.65
N LYS A 86 -5.53 -9.50 0.04
CA LYS A 86 -4.53 -10.36 0.67
C LYS A 86 -3.14 -10.00 0.17
N ASP A 87 -2.17 -10.00 1.09
CA ASP A 87 -0.76 -9.96 0.74
C ASP A 87 -0.28 -11.27 0.06
N VAL A 88 1.00 -11.31 -0.36
CA VAL A 88 1.61 -12.52 -0.97
C VAL A 88 1.63 -13.74 -0.03
N SER A 89 1.54 -13.51 1.28
CA SER A 89 1.42 -14.57 2.29
C SER A 89 -0.03 -15.01 2.52
N GLY A 90 -0.98 -14.46 1.76
CA GLY A 90 -2.41 -14.75 1.90
C GLY A 90 -3.06 -14.09 3.11
N ARG A 91 -2.39 -13.15 3.78
CA ARG A 91 -2.89 -12.46 4.97
C ARG A 91 -3.72 -11.24 4.60
N LEU A 92 -4.84 -11.07 5.30
CA LEU A 92 -5.64 -9.85 5.28
C LEU A 92 -5.03 -8.82 6.24
N PRO A 93 -5.34 -7.52 6.07
CA PRO A 93 -5.02 -6.50 7.06
C PRO A 93 -5.47 -6.88 8.47
N LEU A 94 -6.64 -7.49 8.63
CA LEU A 94 -7.14 -7.95 9.92
C LEU A 94 -6.22 -8.97 10.61
N HIS A 95 -5.56 -9.86 9.86
CA HIS A 95 -4.61 -10.80 10.45
C HIS A 95 -3.40 -10.07 11.04
N ILE A 96 -2.92 -9.03 10.36
CA ILE A 96 -1.78 -8.21 10.83
C ILE A 96 -2.20 -7.39 12.07
N ALA A 97 -3.39 -6.80 12.06
CA ALA A 97 -3.92 -6.06 13.20
C ALA A 97 -4.02 -6.94 14.45
N ALA A 98 -4.60 -8.14 14.31
CA ALA A 98 -4.73 -9.10 15.41
C ALA A 98 -3.37 -9.56 15.95
N GLU A 99 -2.39 -9.81 15.09
CA GLU A 99 -1.02 -10.18 15.47
C GLU A 99 -0.34 -9.08 16.30
N ARG A 100 -0.66 -7.82 16.04
CA ARG A 100 -0.07 -6.65 16.72
C ARG A 100 -0.89 -6.14 17.90
N GLY A 101 -2.08 -6.70 18.16
CA GLY A 101 -2.97 -6.25 19.23
C GLY A 101 -3.59 -4.87 18.98
N LEU A 102 -3.87 -4.54 17.71
CA LEU A 102 -4.57 -3.32 17.28
C LEU A 102 -6.08 -3.49 17.18
#